data_AF-A0A1F8D7X3-F1
#
_entry.id   AF-A0A1F8D7X3-F1
#
_cell.length_a   1.000
_cell.length_b   1.000
_cell.length_c   1.000
_cell.angle_alpha   90.00
_cell.angle_beta   90.00
_cell.angle_gamma   90.00
#
_symmetry.space_group_name_H-M   'P 1'
#
loop_
_entity.id
_entity.type
_entity.pdbx_description
1 polymer ?
#
loop_
_entity_poly.entity_id
_entity_poly.type
_entity_poly.pdbx_seq_one_letter_code
_entity_poly.pdbx_strand_id
1 'polypeptide(L)'
;MRKEVLYAILAGLTLGLIVAFGAYRANIALSPKNPGQSEATPTPKPEFAITLAGPSNLDVFGENTASLSGITKANAFVAVSVEEEDYLTQADTKGSFEVSVELIGGVNQIVITAFDEKGSEVTQKLLLVYSSEFQKYITEEESPGQEEPDSIRERVEQKVSQALKSPKALLGTVTDISENTLQIKSSGGEIEQISVSADTSALAMGNTNKEVKVADVAIGDYIVAMGFMNGNGVLDTKRILITSPDEATNRMAIFVKVSEDNNTSLTTQIIRTGEDKKVSPQRTAAIFLISEGEASKITFARINLDDTLVAIGTDASETFTARTVFVVGRP
;
A
#
# COMPACT_ATOMS: atom_id res chain seq x y z
N MET A 1 35.00 13.47 61.95
CA MET A 1 35.62 12.15 61.72
C MET A 1 34.66 11.05 61.21
N ARG A 2 33.39 10.92 61.63
CA ARG A 2 32.52 9.81 61.14
C ARG A 2 31.91 9.99 59.72
N LYS A 3 31.71 11.23 59.24
CA LYS A 3 31.05 11.49 57.95
C LYS A 3 32.00 11.39 56.75
N GLU A 4 33.27 11.75 56.92
CA GLU A 4 34.30 11.66 55.88
C GLU A 4 34.65 10.21 55.54
N VAL A 5 34.66 9.32 56.55
CA VAL A 5 34.85 7.88 56.35
C VAL A 5 33.71 7.28 55.51
N LEU A 6 32.48 7.76 55.68
CA LEU A 6 31.33 7.32 54.89
C LEU A 6 31.47 7.74 53.41
N TYR A 7 31.90 8.97 53.14
CA TYR A 7 32.14 9.43 51.77
C TYR A 7 33.31 8.71 51.09
N ALA A 8 34.36 8.40 51.83
CA ALA A 8 35.48 7.62 51.32
C ALA A 8 35.08 6.18 50.96
N ILE A 9 34.23 5.53 51.78
CA ILE A 9 33.68 4.21 51.48
C ILE A 9 32.78 4.25 50.24
N LEU A 10 31.91 5.26 50.14
CA LEU A 10 31.00 5.40 49.00
C LEU A 10 31.78 5.65 47.69
N ALA A 11 32.80 6.52 47.73
CA ALA A 11 33.65 6.81 46.58
C ALA A 11 34.52 5.60 46.18
N GLY A 12 35.03 4.84 47.15
CA GLY A 12 35.78 3.61 46.87
C GLY A 12 34.91 2.53 46.23
N LEU A 13 33.66 2.40 46.68
CA LEU A 13 32.70 1.42 46.15
C LEU A 13 32.27 1.79 44.71
N THR A 14 32.00 3.06 44.44
CA THR A 14 31.63 3.50 43.07
C THR A 14 32.80 3.34 42.11
N LEU A 15 34.02 3.70 42.50
CA LEU A 15 35.20 3.52 41.67
C LEU A 15 35.48 2.03 41.41
N GLY A 16 35.33 1.18 42.44
CA GLY A 16 35.46 -0.27 42.31
C GLY A 16 34.45 -0.88 41.34
N LEU A 17 33.19 -0.44 41.37
CA LEU A 17 32.15 -0.89 40.44
C LEU A 17 32.43 -0.45 39.00
N ILE A 18 32.95 0.77 38.77
CA ILE A 18 33.30 1.25 37.43
C ILE A 18 34.44 0.40 36.84
N VAL A 19 35.48 0.12 37.63
CA VAL A 19 36.61 -0.70 37.19
C VAL A 19 36.17 -2.14 36.93
N ALA A 20 35.35 -2.73 37.81
CA ALA A 20 34.82 -4.08 37.62
C ALA A 20 33.93 -4.19 36.37
N PHE A 21 33.06 -3.20 36.15
CA PHE A 21 32.20 -3.14 34.96
C PHE A 21 33.00 -2.96 33.67
N GLY A 22 34.05 -2.12 33.70
CA GLY A 22 34.97 -1.95 32.58
C GLY A 22 35.72 -3.23 32.23
N ALA A 23 36.26 -3.94 33.22
CA ALA A 23 36.94 -5.22 33.02
C ALA A 23 35.98 -6.32 32.51
N TYR A 24 34.75 -6.38 33.05
CA TYR A 24 33.73 -7.32 32.59
C TYR A 24 33.35 -7.06 31.12
N ARG A 25 33.12 -5.80 30.73
CA ARG A 25 32.85 -5.40 29.35
C ARG A 25 34.01 -5.73 28.40
N ALA A 26 35.24 -5.49 28.83
CA ALA A 26 36.43 -5.82 28.03
C ALA A 26 36.60 -7.33 27.84
N ASN A 27 36.33 -8.15 28.86
CA ASN A 27 36.39 -9.60 28.76
C ASN A 27 35.32 -10.17 27.81
N ILE A 28 34.12 -9.59 27.79
CA ILE A 28 33.08 -9.94 26.81
C ILE A 28 33.51 -9.58 25.38
N ALA A 29 34.13 -8.41 25.19
CA ALA A 29 34.58 -7.96 23.87
C ALA A 29 35.79 -8.74 23.33
N LEU A 30 36.59 -9.32 24.22
CA LEU A 30 37.83 -10.03 23.90
C LEU A 30 37.72 -11.56 24.01
N SER A 31 36.55 -12.09 24.38
CA SER A 31 36.29 -13.52 24.34
C SER A 31 36.43 -13.99 22.88
N PRO A 32 37.41 -14.85 22.54
CA PRO A 32 37.65 -15.27 21.18
C PRO A 32 36.42 -16.02 20.68
N LYS A 33 35.64 -15.39 19.81
CA LYS A 33 34.59 -16.06 19.05
C LYS A 33 35.31 -17.04 18.13
N ASN A 34 35.19 -18.35 18.41
CA ASN A 34 35.72 -19.40 17.55
C ASN A 34 35.29 -19.12 16.09
N PRO A 35 36.20 -18.81 15.17
CA PRO A 35 35.85 -18.59 13.77
C PRO A 35 35.77 -19.96 13.11
N GLY A 36 34.66 -20.67 13.32
CA GLY A 36 34.53 -22.04 12.83
C GLY A 36 33.19 -22.72 12.99
N GLN A 37 32.14 -22.03 13.45
CA GLN A 37 30.79 -22.57 13.40
C GLN A 37 29.80 -21.41 13.32
N SER A 38 29.57 -20.92 12.10
CA SER A 38 28.30 -20.27 11.81
C SER A 38 27.27 -21.39 11.86
N GLU A 39 26.62 -21.59 13.01
CA GLU A 39 25.29 -22.19 12.97
C GLU A 39 24.51 -21.32 12.00
N ALA A 40 24.05 -21.93 10.89
CA ALA A 40 23.12 -21.26 10.01
C ALA A 40 21.93 -20.87 10.89
N THR A 41 21.77 -19.58 11.16
CA THR A 41 20.51 -19.05 11.65
C THR A 41 19.46 -19.60 10.69
N PRO A 42 18.42 -20.32 11.14
CA PRO A 42 17.42 -20.84 10.24
C PRO A 42 16.94 -19.66 9.39
N THR A 43 17.10 -19.76 8.07
CA THR A 43 16.51 -18.80 7.15
C THR A 43 15.03 -18.71 7.53
N PRO A 44 14.51 -17.51 7.87
CA PRO A 44 13.11 -17.39 8.24
C PRO A 44 12.29 -18.03 7.13
N LYS A 45 11.49 -19.03 7.50
CA LYS A 45 10.54 -19.68 6.60
C LYS A 45 9.73 -18.57 5.94
N PRO A 46 9.53 -18.56 4.61
CA PRO A 46 8.74 -17.53 3.95
C PRO A 46 7.38 -17.43 4.64
N GLU A 47 7.19 -16.33 5.38
CA GLU A 47 5.92 -15.98 5.97
C GLU A 47 5.00 -15.55 4.82
N PHE A 48 3.72 -15.88 4.91
CA PHE A 48 2.77 -15.55 3.85
C PHE A 48 2.74 -14.02 3.68
N ALA A 49 3.16 -13.53 2.51
CA ALA A 49 3.36 -12.12 2.25
C ALA A 49 2.97 -11.77 0.80
N ILE A 50 2.63 -10.50 0.58
CA ILE A 50 2.50 -9.90 -0.76
C ILE A 50 3.74 -9.07 -1.02
N THR A 51 4.28 -9.15 -2.22
CA THR A 51 5.32 -8.23 -2.71
C THR A 51 4.90 -7.72 -4.08
N LEU A 52 4.64 -6.42 -4.17
CA LEU A 52 4.26 -5.77 -5.43
C LEU A 52 5.49 -5.56 -6.31
N ALA A 53 5.36 -5.92 -7.59
CA ALA A 53 6.30 -5.53 -8.64
C ALA A 53 5.98 -4.11 -9.15
N GLY A 54 4.70 -3.74 -9.15
CA GLY A 54 4.24 -2.39 -9.41
C GLY A 54 2.71 -2.32 -9.47
N PRO A 55 2.13 -1.11 -9.48
CA PRO A 55 2.78 0.17 -9.20
C PRO A 55 3.30 0.32 -7.76
N SER A 56 4.12 1.36 -7.57
CA SER A 56 4.60 1.79 -6.26
C SER A 56 3.63 2.78 -5.62
N ASN A 57 3.79 3.00 -4.31
CA ASN A 57 2.96 3.94 -3.58
C ASN A 57 3.16 5.35 -4.15
N LEU A 58 2.05 6.05 -4.36
CA LEU A 58 1.95 7.39 -4.92
C LEU A 58 2.40 7.51 -6.39
N ASP A 59 2.37 6.42 -7.15
CA ASP A 59 2.50 6.51 -8.60
C ASP A 59 1.31 7.29 -9.20
N VAL A 60 1.62 8.11 -10.21
CA VAL A 60 0.64 8.94 -10.91
C VAL A 60 0.33 8.34 -12.28
N PHE A 61 -0.95 8.23 -12.60
CA PHE A 61 -1.43 7.72 -13.88
C PHE A 61 -2.12 8.86 -14.65
N GLY A 62 -1.82 8.93 -15.95
CA GLY A 62 -2.56 9.80 -16.88
C GLY A 62 -3.78 9.12 -17.51
N GLU A 63 -3.88 7.80 -17.36
CA GLU A 63 -5.04 6.99 -17.76
C GLU A 63 -5.77 6.46 -16.52
N ASN A 64 -7.06 6.17 -16.65
CA ASN A 64 -7.90 5.71 -15.53
C ASN A 64 -7.74 4.22 -15.21
N THR A 65 -6.70 3.56 -15.74
CA THR A 65 -6.44 2.14 -15.50
C THR A 65 -5.02 1.93 -15.01
N ALA A 66 -4.85 1.01 -14.06
CA ALA A 66 -3.55 0.62 -13.55
C ALA A 66 -3.42 -0.91 -13.50
N SER A 67 -2.31 -1.45 -14.02
CA SER A 67 -1.98 -2.87 -13.87
C SER A 67 -1.22 -3.10 -12.57
N LEU A 68 -1.86 -3.75 -11.60
CA LEU A 68 -1.25 -4.20 -10.36
C LEU A 68 -0.65 -5.58 -10.57
N SER A 69 0.66 -5.71 -10.36
CA SER A 69 1.38 -6.97 -10.49
C SER A 69 2.26 -7.23 -9.26
N GLY A 70 2.45 -8.51 -8.95
CA GLY A 70 3.26 -8.90 -7.80
C GLY A 70 3.39 -10.40 -7.63
N ILE A 71 3.96 -10.77 -6.49
CA ILE A 71 4.10 -12.15 -6.05
C ILE A 71 3.49 -12.35 -4.66
N THR A 72 2.92 -13.53 -4.44
CA THR A 72 2.40 -14.01 -3.17
C THR A 72 2.57 -15.53 -3.11
N LYS A 73 1.86 -16.22 -2.22
CA LYS A 73 1.85 -17.69 -2.20
C LYS A 73 1.18 -18.25 -3.46
N ALA A 74 1.74 -19.32 -4.02
CA ALA A 74 1.17 -19.99 -5.18
C ALA A 74 -0.31 -20.37 -4.97
N ASN A 75 -1.12 -20.19 -6.02
CA ASN A 75 -2.56 -20.46 -6.05
C ASN A 75 -3.41 -19.65 -5.03
N ALA A 76 -2.82 -18.65 -4.36
CA ALA A 76 -3.57 -17.78 -3.45
C ALA A 76 -4.59 -16.93 -4.22
N PHE A 77 -5.77 -16.74 -3.65
CA PHE A 77 -6.71 -15.74 -4.13
C PHE A 77 -6.19 -14.35 -3.78
N VAL A 78 -6.23 -13.42 -4.72
CA VAL A 78 -5.84 -12.02 -4.51
C VAL A 78 -7.06 -11.15 -4.76
N ALA A 79 -7.66 -10.69 -3.67
CA ALA A 79 -8.75 -9.73 -3.67
C ALA A 79 -8.18 -8.32 -3.73
N VAL A 80 -8.65 -7.52 -4.69
CA VAL A 80 -8.24 -6.12 -4.84
C VAL A 80 -9.46 -5.23 -4.81
N SER A 81 -9.46 -4.27 -3.88
CA SER A 81 -10.56 -3.36 -3.64
C SER A 81 -10.13 -1.92 -3.92
N VAL A 82 -10.82 -1.26 -4.85
CA VAL A 82 -10.61 0.16 -5.21
C VAL A 82 -11.85 1.00 -4.87
N GLU A 83 -11.91 2.26 -5.28
CA GLU A 83 -12.97 3.17 -4.84
C GLU A 83 -14.38 2.71 -5.22
N GLU A 84 -14.59 2.29 -6.47
CA GLU A 84 -15.93 1.92 -6.96
C GLU A 84 -16.08 0.41 -7.19
N GLU A 85 -15.00 -0.27 -7.57
CA GLU A 85 -15.03 -1.68 -7.98
C GLU A 85 -14.14 -2.58 -7.10
N ASP A 86 -14.36 -3.88 -7.26
CA ASP A 86 -13.63 -4.94 -6.61
C ASP A 86 -13.26 -6.01 -7.63
N TYR A 87 -12.06 -6.56 -7.50
CA TYR A 87 -11.51 -7.56 -8.40
C TYR A 87 -11.02 -8.76 -7.60
N LEU A 88 -11.05 -9.92 -8.25
CA LEU A 88 -10.45 -11.14 -7.74
C LEU A 88 -9.64 -11.79 -8.84
N THR A 89 -8.39 -12.10 -8.52
CA THR A 89 -7.53 -12.93 -9.36
C THR A 89 -6.94 -14.07 -8.53
N GLN A 90 -6.29 -15.02 -9.19
CA GLN A 90 -5.58 -16.10 -8.52
C GLN A 90 -4.10 -16.05 -8.92
N ALA A 91 -3.21 -16.11 -7.93
CA ALA A 91 -1.79 -16.20 -8.18
C ALA A 91 -1.46 -17.53 -8.87
N ASP A 92 -0.52 -17.52 -9.82
CA ASP A 92 -0.14 -18.70 -10.56
C ASP A 92 0.60 -19.73 -9.68
N THR A 93 1.02 -20.84 -10.30
CA THR A 93 1.78 -21.92 -9.63
C THR A 93 3.13 -21.46 -9.05
N LYS A 94 3.64 -20.29 -9.44
CA LYS A 94 4.85 -19.65 -8.92
C LYS A 94 4.54 -18.49 -7.98
N GLY A 95 3.26 -18.17 -7.75
CA GLY A 95 2.81 -17.09 -6.89
C GLY A 95 2.66 -15.74 -7.59
N SER A 96 2.86 -15.64 -8.91
CA SER A 96 2.74 -14.38 -9.64
C SER A 96 1.28 -14.05 -9.90
N PHE A 97 0.89 -12.78 -9.77
CA PHE A 97 -0.44 -12.30 -10.12
C PHE A 97 -0.37 -10.97 -10.87
N GLU A 98 -1.38 -10.72 -11.68
CA GLU A 98 -1.62 -9.45 -12.35
C GLU A 98 -3.12 -9.17 -12.40
N VAL A 99 -3.51 -7.91 -12.19
CA VAL A 99 -4.90 -7.44 -12.25
C VAL A 99 -4.96 -5.99 -12.69
N SER A 100 -5.80 -5.69 -13.69
CA SER A 100 -6.08 -4.33 -14.13
C SER A 100 -7.23 -3.76 -13.30
N VAL A 101 -7.04 -2.56 -12.75
CA VAL A 101 -8.06 -1.88 -11.93
C VAL A 101 -8.39 -0.51 -12.48
N GLU A 102 -9.64 -0.09 -12.30
CA GLU A 102 -10.10 1.25 -12.66
C GLU A 102 -9.87 2.25 -11.50
N LEU A 103 -9.37 3.43 -11.84
CA LEU A 103 -9.08 4.53 -10.93
C LEU A 103 -10.06 5.68 -11.15
N ILE A 104 -10.52 6.30 -10.05
CA ILE A 104 -11.26 7.56 -10.09
C ILE A 104 -10.30 8.75 -10.03
N GLY A 105 -10.74 9.92 -10.49
CA GLY A 105 -9.89 11.12 -10.50
C GLY A 105 -9.46 11.51 -9.09
N GLY A 106 -8.17 11.79 -8.91
CA GLY A 106 -7.58 12.11 -7.61
C GLY A 106 -6.89 10.89 -6.98
N VAL A 107 -6.98 10.78 -5.66
CA VAL A 107 -6.30 9.75 -4.88
C VAL A 107 -7.19 8.52 -4.76
N ASN A 108 -6.61 7.34 -4.93
CA ASN A 108 -7.30 6.06 -4.88
C ASN A 108 -6.64 5.19 -3.81
N GLN A 109 -7.42 4.68 -2.86
CA GLN A 109 -6.95 3.78 -1.81
C GLN A 109 -7.19 2.33 -2.22
N ILE A 110 -6.12 1.61 -2.53
CA ILE A 110 -6.20 0.22 -2.96
C ILE A 110 -5.94 -0.69 -1.77
N VAL A 111 -6.85 -1.62 -1.51
CA VAL A 111 -6.69 -2.68 -0.49
C VAL A 111 -6.50 -4.00 -1.20
N ILE A 112 -5.36 -4.64 -0.97
CA ILE A 112 -4.97 -5.89 -1.60
C ILE A 112 -4.88 -6.95 -0.50
N THR A 113 -5.73 -7.97 -0.56
CA THR A 113 -5.73 -9.07 0.40
C THR A 113 -5.51 -10.38 -0.32
N ALA A 114 -4.48 -11.12 0.08
CA ALA A 114 -4.22 -12.46 -0.43
C ALA A 114 -4.69 -13.52 0.59
N PHE A 115 -5.34 -14.58 0.11
CA PHE A 115 -5.78 -15.72 0.90
C PHE A 115 -5.17 -17.02 0.41
N ASP A 116 -4.63 -17.83 1.31
CA ASP A 116 -4.25 -19.20 0.99
C ASP A 116 -5.40 -20.20 1.18
N GLU A 117 -5.18 -21.46 0.77
CA GLU A 117 -6.19 -22.53 0.87
C GLU A 117 -6.70 -22.78 2.31
N LYS A 118 -5.91 -22.40 3.33
CA LYS A 118 -6.27 -22.54 4.74
C LYS A 118 -6.91 -21.27 5.30
N GLY A 119 -7.14 -20.27 4.46
CA GLY A 119 -7.64 -18.96 4.82
C GLY A 119 -6.67 -18.09 5.60
N SER A 120 -5.39 -18.45 5.68
CA SER A 120 -4.36 -17.49 6.09
C SER A 120 -4.46 -16.28 5.16
N GLU A 121 -4.36 -15.08 5.72
CA GLU A 121 -4.54 -13.84 4.97
C GLU A 121 -3.38 -12.88 5.22
N VAL A 122 -3.04 -12.08 4.20
CA VAL A 122 -2.15 -10.93 4.33
C VAL A 122 -2.74 -9.78 3.54
N THR A 123 -2.70 -8.58 4.12
CA THR A 123 -3.26 -7.37 3.51
C THR A 123 -2.18 -6.31 3.32
N GLN A 124 -2.14 -5.71 2.14
CA GLN A 124 -1.33 -4.55 1.80
C GLN A 124 -2.24 -3.42 1.34
N LYS A 125 -1.87 -2.18 1.69
CA LYS A 125 -2.54 -0.96 1.21
C LYS A 125 -1.60 -0.20 0.30
N LEU A 126 -2.16 0.41 -0.73
CA LEU A 126 -1.43 1.19 -1.74
C LEU A 126 -2.25 2.44 -2.09
N LEU A 127 -1.62 3.59 -2.19
CA LEU A 127 -2.23 4.81 -2.69
C LEU A 127 -1.76 5.06 -4.12
N LEU A 128 -2.68 5.22 -5.06
CA LEU A 128 -2.38 5.64 -6.44
C LEU A 128 -3.08 6.96 -6.75
N VAL A 129 -2.53 7.74 -7.67
CA VAL A 129 -3.13 9.01 -8.09
C VAL A 129 -3.44 8.97 -9.57
N TYR A 130 -4.65 9.35 -9.96
CA TYR A 130 -5.05 9.46 -11.36
C TYR A 130 -5.44 10.89 -11.71
N SER A 131 -4.89 11.42 -12.81
CA SER A 131 -5.33 12.67 -13.39
C SER A 131 -5.19 12.66 -14.91
N SER A 132 -6.31 12.72 -15.63
CA SER A 132 -6.34 12.74 -17.10
C SER A 132 -5.51 13.87 -17.72
N GLU A 133 -5.53 15.06 -17.11
CA GLU A 133 -4.72 16.20 -17.56
C GLU A 133 -3.22 16.02 -17.34
N PHE A 134 -2.81 15.04 -16.52
CA PHE A 134 -1.40 14.75 -16.29
C PHE A 134 -0.78 13.97 -17.45
N GLN A 135 -1.59 13.29 -18.28
CA GLN A 135 -1.12 12.50 -19.43
C GLN A 135 -0.24 13.31 -20.40
N LYS A 136 -0.50 14.61 -20.56
CA LYS A 136 0.31 15.48 -21.42
C LYS A 136 1.77 15.57 -20.98
N TYR A 137 2.03 15.57 -19.67
CA TYR A 137 3.39 15.63 -19.12
C TYR A 137 4.13 14.29 -19.23
N ILE A 138 3.40 13.17 -19.18
CA ILE A 138 3.96 11.84 -19.43
C ILE A 138 4.41 11.74 -20.90
N THR A 139 3.55 12.17 -21.82
CA THR A 139 3.82 12.12 -23.27
C THR A 139 4.98 13.03 -23.67
N GLU A 140 5.14 14.19 -23.02
CA GLU A 140 6.25 15.11 -23.23
C GLU A 140 7.62 14.53 -22.79
N GLU A 141 7.66 13.77 -21.69
CA GLU A 141 8.87 13.07 -21.20
C GLU A 141 9.26 11.84 -22.04
N GLU A 142 8.32 11.31 -22.84
CA GLU A 142 8.49 10.12 -23.70
C GLU A 142 8.92 10.42 -25.15
N SER A 143 8.95 11.68 -25.58
CA SER A 143 9.30 12.06 -26.97
C SER A 143 10.80 11.86 -27.29
N PRO A 144 11.17 11.33 -28.49
CA PRO A 144 12.23 10.33 -28.59
C PRO A 144 13.61 10.87 -28.94
N GLY A 145 14.59 10.31 -28.24
CA GLY A 145 15.98 10.20 -28.66
C GLY A 145 16.61 8.99 -28.00
N GLN A 146 16.12 7.78 -28.27
CA GLN A 146 16.74 6.55 -27.76
C GLN A 146 16.81 5.49 -28.87
N GLU A 147 18.04 5.27 -29.33
CA GLU A 147 18.44 4.07 -30.06
C GLU A 147 18.24 2.84 -29.14
N GLU A 148 17.88 1.69 -29.73
CA GLU A 148 17.81 0.40 -29.03
C GLU A 148 19.16 0.10 -28.36
N PRO A 149 19.22 -0.15 -27.02
CA PRO A 149 20.48 -0.42 -26.36
C PRO A 149 21.03 -1.82 -26.68
N ASP A 150 22.27 -1.86 -27.15
CA ASP A 150 22.98 -3.09 -27.54
C ASP A 150 23.46 -3.93 -26.33
N SER A 151 23.54 -3.35 -25.12
CA SER A 151 24.07 -4.04 -23.94
C SER A 151 23.09 -4.15 -22.75
N ILE A 152 23.24 -5.22 -21.94
CA ILE A 152 22.47 -5.43 -20.70
C ILE A 152 22.70 -4.29 -19.69
N ARG A 153 23.89 -3.67 -19.69
CA ARG A 153 24.23 -2.55 -18.82
C ARG A 153 23.41 -1.31 -19.14
N GLU A 154 23.30 -0.97 -20.43
CA GLU A 154 22.47 0.14 -20.90
C GLU A 154 20.99 -0.12 -20.63
N ARG A 155 20.52 -1.37 -20.74
CA ARG A 155 19.13 -1.74 -20.37
C ARG A 155 18.85 -1.53 -18.88
N VAL A 156 19.81 -1.80 -18.01
CA VAL A 156 19.67 -1.53 -16.57
C VAL A 156 19.69 -0.03 -16.28
N GLU A 157 20.61 0.71 -16.89
CA GLU A 157 20.70 2.18 -16.76
C GLU A 157 19.44 2.87 -17.31
N GLN A 158 18.85 2.37 -18.39
CA GLN A 158 17.60 2.85 -18.97
C GLN A 158 16.40 2.53 -18.06
N LYS A 159 16.33 1.33 -17.48
CA LYS A 159 15.31 0.98 -16.48
C LYS A 159 15.42 1.82 -15.20
N VAL A 160 16.62 2.11 -14.73
CA VAL A 160 16.85 3.01 -13.59
C VAL A 160 16.44 4.44 -13.94
N SER A 161 16.75 4.91 -15.15
CA SER A 161 16.36 6.24 -15.63
C SER A 161 14.85 6.36 -15.84
N GLN A 162 14.19 5.32 -16.35
CA GLN A 162 12.74 5.23 -16.47
C GLN A 162 12.06 5.18 -15.10
N ALA A 163 12.64 4.48 -14.12
CA ALA A 163 12.13 4.47 -12.75
C ALA A 163 12.21 5.86 -12.09
N LEU A 164 13.30 6.60 -12.32
CA LEU A 164 13.45 8.00 -11.89
C LEU A 164 12.50 8.96 -12.61
N LYS A 165 12.12 8.64 -13.85
CA LYS A 165 11.12 9.36 -14.64
C LYS A 165 9.69 8.89 -14.40
N SER A 166 9.45 7.91 -13.53
CA SER A 166 8.09 7.51 -13.20
C SER A 166 7.42 8.66 -12.43
N PRO A 167 6.24 9.12 -12.86
CA PRO A 167 5.59 10.25 -12.21
C PRO A 167 5.11 9.85 -10.82
N LYS A 168 5.30 10.76 -9.87
CA LYS A 168 5.02 10.58 -8.45
C LYS A 168 4.12 11.69 -7.92
N ALA A 169 3.39 11.38 -6.87
CA ALA A 169 2.65 12.34 -6.09
C ALA A 169 3.22 12.49 -4.68
N LEU A 170 3.08 13.70 -4.14
CA LEU A 170 3.25 13.99 -2.72
C LEU A 170 1.97 14.63 -2.18
N LEU A 171 1.59 14.27 -0.96
CA LEU A 171 0.30 14.64 -0.37
C LEU A 171 0.50 15.21 1.02
N GLY A 172 -0.17 16.32 1.31
CA GLY A 172 -0.05 16.92 2.62
C GLY A 172 -0.65 18.30 2.72
N THR A 173 -0.60 18.84 3.94
CA THR A 173 -1.04 20.20 4.22
C THR A 173 0.10 21.17 3.95
N VAL A 174 -0.15 22.22 3.18
CA VAL A 174 0.81 23.29 2.93
C VAL A 174 1.14 24.00 4.23
N THR A 175 2.43 24.06 4.56
CA THR A 175 2.95 24.67 5.79
C THR A 175 3.74 25.93 5.54
N ASP A 176 4.36 26.05 4.37
CA ASP A 176 5.11 27.22 3.96
C ASP A 176 5.06 27.41 2.45
N ILE A 177 5.09 28.67 2.01
CA ILE A 177 5.04 29.06 0.60
C ILE A 177 6.13 30.10 0.36
N SER A 178 7.02 29.77 -0.59
CA SER A 178 7.99 30.70 -1.17
C SER A 178 7.69 30.86 -2.67
N GLU A 179 8.42 31.74 -3.36
CA GLU A 179 8.13 32.14 -4.75
C GLU A 179 7.89 30.94 -5.70
N ASN A 180 8.81 29.96 -5.72
CA ASN A 180 8.75 28.79 -6.61
C ASN A 180 8.74 27.44 -5.86
N THR A 181 8.53 27.45 -4.55
CA THR A 181 8.57 26.23 -3.74
C THR A 181 7.53 26.25 -2.65
N LEU A 182 6.90 25.11 -2.40
CA LEU A 182 5.99 24.90 -1.27
C LEU A 182 6.56 23.81 -0.37
N GLN A 183 6.29 23.91 0.93
CA GLN A 183 6.51 22.81 1.88
C GLN A 183 5.16 22.25 2.31
N ILE A 184 5.02 20.93 2.23
CA ILE A 184 3.84 20.22 2.70
C ILE A 184 4.20 19.30 3.86
N LYS A 185 3.26 19.13 4.78
CA LYS A 185 3.36 18.16 5.86
C LYS A 185 2.50 16.95 5.52
N SER A 186 3.13 15.80 5.34
CA SER A 186 2.42 14.53 5.10
C SER A 186 1.61 14.11 6.33
N SER A 187 0.68 13.17 6.14
CA SER A 187 -0.08 12.58 7.25
C SER A 187 0.81 11.87 8.29
N GLY A 188 1.99 11.39 7.88
CA GLY A 188 3.03 10.85 8.76
C GLY A 188 3.81 11.92 9.54
N GLY A 189 3.60 13.19 9.22
CA GLY A 189 4.23 14.34 9.88
C GLY A 189 5.57 14.76 9.28
N GLU A 190 6.01 14.11 8.20
CA GLU A 190 7.21 14.47 7.45
C GLU A 190 6.98 15.77 6.67
N ILE A 191 8.02 16.60 6.57
CA ILE A 191 7.99 17.81 5.75
C ILE A 191 8.64 17.50 4.42
N GLU A 192 7.86 17.66 3.36
CA GLU A 192 8.28 17.42 1.99
C GLU A 192 8.29 18.74 1.22
N GLN A 193 9.29 18.91 0.37
CA GLN A 193 9.43 20.10 -0.45
C GLN A 193 9.03 19.80 -1.89
N ILE A 194 8.21 20.68 -2.46
CA ILE A 194 7.82 20.65 -3.86
C ILE A 194 8.25 21.95 -4.54
N SER A 195 8.59 21.85 -5.83
CA SER A 195 8.87 23.01 -6.68
C SER A 195 7.74 23.21 -7.68
N VAL A 196 7.42 24.48 -7.94
CA VAL A 196 6.40 24.91 -8.89
C VAL A 196 7.01 25.88 -9.90
N SER A 197 6.42 25.94 -11.09
CA SER A 197 6.85 26.79 -12.19
C SER A 197 5.64 27.48 -12.83
N ALA A 198 5.88 28.36 -13.80
CA ALA A 198 4.82 29.02 -14.56
C ALA A 198 3.89 28.02 -15.30
N ASP A 199 4.40 26.83 -15.63
CA ASP A 199 3.67 25.78 -16.35
C ASP A 199 2.93 24.83 -15.40
N THR A 200 3.09 24.99 -14.08
CA THR A 200 2.39 24.18 -13.10
C THR A 200 0.90 24.53 -13.10
N SER A 201 0.05 23.53 -13.36
CA SER A 201 -1.41 23.66 -13.33
C SER A 201 -1.98 23.40 -11.93
N ALA A 202 -3.11 24.02 -11.58
CA ALA A 202 -3.79 23.79 -10.30
C ALA A 202 -5.31 23.63 -10.47
N LEU A 203 -5.90 22.72 -9.69
CA LEU A 203 -7.34 22.43 -9.70
C LEU A 203 -7.85 22.33 -8.26
N ALA A 204 -8.87 23.10 -7.92
CA ALA A 204 -9.61 22.94 -6.67
C ALA A 204 -10.70 21.87 -6.83
N MET A 205 -10.61 20.80 -6.04
CA MET A 205 -11.58 19.71 -6.00
C MET A 205 -12.68 19.98 -4.97
N GLY A 206 -13.91 19.59 -5.31
CA GLY A 206 -15.09 19.75 -4.46
C GLY A 206 -16.31 19.18 -5.16
N ASN A 207 -17.51 19.70 -4.86
CA ASN A 207 -18.75 19.28 -5.56
C ASN A 207 -18.67 19.48 -7.08
N THR A 208 -17.94 20.52 -7.50
CA THR A 208 -17.57 20.77 -8.88
C THR A 208 -16.11 21.17 -8.92
N ASN A 209 -15.33 20.50 -9.77
CA ASN A 209 -13.93 20.85 -9.96
C ASN A 209 -13.80 22.23 -10.60
N LYS A 210 -12.87 23.04 -10.10
CA LYS A 210 -12.62 24.40 -10.58
C LYS A 210 -11.13 24.60 -10.85
N GLU A 211 -10.80 25.01 -12.07
CA GLU A 211 -9.44 25.43 -12.41
C GLU A 211 -9.09 26.70 -11.64
N VAL A 212 -7.91 26.70 -11.02
CA VAL A 212 -7.40 27.79 -10.17
C VAL A 212 -5.93 28.03 -10.51
N LYS A 213 -5.37 29.14 -10.01
CA LYS A 213 -3.94 29.42 -10.18
C LYS A 213 -3.16 28.78 -9.05
N VAL A 214 -1.90 28.43 -9.29
CA VAL A 214 -0.98 27.98 -8.22
C VAL A 214 -0.86 29.04 -7.11
N ALA A 215 -0.94 30.33 -7.48
CA ALA A 215 -0.95 31.44 -6.52
C ALA A 215 -2.18 31.47 -5.60
N ASP A 216 -3.24 30.70 -5.92
CA ASP A 216 -4.43 30.57 -5.07
C ASP A 216 -4.25 29.49 -3.98
N VAL A 217 -3.16 28.70 -4.01
CA VAL A 217 -2.81 27.74 -2.95
C VAL A 217 -2.40 28.50 -1.69
N ALA A 218 -3.00 28.17 -0.55
CA ALA A 218 -2.75 28.82 0.73
C ALA A 218 -2.11 27.89 1.76
N ILE A 219 -1.44 28.48 2.76
CA ILE A 219 -0.99 27.74 3.95
C ILE A 219 -2.22 27.19 4.67
N GLY A 220 -2.19 25.89 4.97
CA GLY A 220 -3.30 25.16 5.55
C GLY A 220 -4.12 24.36 4.54
N ASP A 221 -3.98 24.61 3.24
CA ASP A 221 -4.63 23.79 2.21
C ASP A 221 -4.02 22.38 2.19
N TYR A 222 -4.87 21.37 2.03
CA TYR A 222 -4.39 20.02 1.73
C TYR A 222 -4.30 19.84 0.21
N ILE A 223 -3.14 19.40 -0.26
CA ILE A 223 -2.87 19.28 -1.69
C ILE A 223 -2.35 17.90 -2.07
N VAL A 224 -2.60 17.53 -3.33
CA VAL A 224 -1.95 16.44 -4.04
C VAL A 224 -1.09 17.06 -5.14
N ALA A 225 0.22 17.11 -4.92
CA ALA A 225 1.18 17.59 -5.90
C ALA A 225 1.66 16.41 -6.75
N MET A 226 1.51 16.49 -8.06
CA MET A 226 1.92 15.48 -9.02
C MET A 226 3.06 16.01 -9.89
N GLY A 227 4.08 15.19 -10.12
CA GLY A 227 5.27 15.62 -10.82
C GLY A 227 6.31 14.51 -10.98
N PHE A 228 7.55 14.92 -11.17
CA PHE A 228 8.69 14.02 -11.31
C PHE A 228 9.70 14.30 -10.20
N MET A 229 10.20 13.24 -9.56
CA MET A 229 11.20 13.40 -8.52
C MET A 229 12.55 13.74 -9.15
N ASN A 230 13.18 14.82 -8.69
CA ASN A 230 14.54 15.12 -9.11
C ASN A 230 15.57 14.30 -8.28
N GLY A 231 16.83 14.32 -8.71
CA GLY A 231 17.92 13.59 -8.04
C GLY A 231 18.20 14.01 -6.59
N ASN A 232 17.61 15.11 -6.12
CA ASN A 232 17.74 15.61 -4.74
C ASN A 232 16.51 15.29 -3.87
N GLY A 233 15.55 14.51 -4.38
CA GLY A 233 14.34 14.15 -3.63
C GLY A 233 13.29 15.27 -3.55
N VAL A 234 13.36 16.28 -4.41
CA VAL A 234 12.34 17.33 -4.53
C VAL A 234 11.45 17.04 -5.73
N LEU A 235 10.13 17.19 -5.56
CA LEU A 235 9.17 16.99 -6.65
C LEU A 235 9.11 18.22 -7.56
N ASP A 236 9.46 18.06 -8.84
CA ASP A 236 9.14 19.03 -9.90
C ASP A 236 7.67 18.90 -10.28
N THR A 237 6.84 19.79 -9.74
CA THR A 237 5.38 19.67 -9.78
C THR A 237 4.83 20.21 -11.10
N LYS A 238 4.09 19.37 -11.82
CA LYS A 238 3.37 19.77 -13.04
C LYS A 238 1.88 20.04 -12.79
N ARG A 239 1.32 19.43 -11.74
CA ARG A 239 -0.09 19.62 -11.39
C ARG A 239 -0.35 19.53 -9.89
N ILE A 240 -1.18 20.42 -9.39
CA ILE A 240 -1.65 20.45 -7.99
C ILE A 240 -3.16 20.24 -7.97
N LEU A 241 -3.64 19.33 -7.11
CA LEU A 241 -5.04 19.25 -6.73
C LEU A 241 -5.18 19.83 -5.31
N ILE A 242 -5.98 20.86 -5.13
CA ILE A 242 -6.36 21.38 -3.81
C ILE A 242 -7.60 20.61 -3.37
N THR A 243 -7.53 19.90 -2.26
CA THR A 243 -8.59 18.98 -1.80
C THR A 243 -8.59 18.83 -0.28
N SER A 244 -9.32 17.85 0.22
CA SER A 244 -9.33 17.45 1.63
C SER A 244 -8.61 16.12 1.79
N PRO A 245 -8.04 15.81 2.98
CA PRO A 245 -7.54 14.48 3.26
C PRO A 245 -8.67 13.45 3.15
N ASP A 246 -8.44 12.37 2.42
CA ASP A 246 -9.39 11.26 2.36
C ASP A 246 -9.44 10.52 3.70
N GLU A 247 -10.64 10.09 4.08
CA GLU A 247 -10.80 9.19 5.22
C GLU A 247 -10.19 7.82 4.90
N ALA A 248 -9.44 7.25 5.84
CA ALA A 248 -8.83 5.95 5.65
C ALA A 248 -9.90 4.88 5.39
N THR A 249 -9.72 4.12 4.31
CA THR A 249 -10.65 3.05 3.94
C THR A 249 -10.70 1.96 5.02
N ASN A 250 -11.93 1.58 5.37
CA ASN A 250 -12.26 0.42 6.22
C ASN A 250 -12.63 -0.83 5.39
N ARG A 251 -12.44 -0.77 4.06
CA ARG A 251 -12.62 -1.92 3.17
C ARG A 251 -11.66 -3.04 3.57
N MET A 252 -12.19 -4.25 3.57
CA MET A 252 -11.43 -5.48 3.79
C MET A 252 -12.07 -6.63 3.03
N ALA A 253 -11.32 -7.72 2.88
CA ALA A 253 -11.82 -8.97 2.34
C ALA A 253 -11.88 -10.02 3.45
N ILE A 254 -12.80 -10.98 3.33
CA ILE A 254 -12.87 -12.18 4.16
C ILE A 254 -13.00 -13.42 3.29
N PHE A 255 -12.47 -14.54 3.77
CA PHE A 255 -12.58 -15.84 3.13
C PHE A 255 -13.38 -16.81 4.00
N VAL A 256 -14.54 -17.21 3.51
CA VAL A 256 -15.57 -17.89 4.31
C VAL A 256 -16.22 -19.05 3.58
N LYS A 257 -16.82 -19.97 4.32
CA LYS A 257 -17.69 -21.05 3.81
C LYS A 257 -19.13 -20.83 4.28
N VAL A 258 -20.11 -21.00 3.41
CA VAL A 258 -21.53 -20.87 3.77
C VAL A 258 -21.97 -22.03 4.66
N SER A 259 -22.48 -21.71 5.86
CA SER A 259 -23.02 -22.69 6.81
C SER A 259 -24.55 -22.65 6.88
N GLU A 260 -25.18 -21.51 6.64
CA GLU A 260 -26.63 -21.37 6.50
C GLU A 260 -26.99 -20.24 5.51
N ASP A 261 -28.10 -20.41 4.78
CA ASP A 261 -28.61 -19.41 3.84
C ASP A 261 -30.05 -19.00 4.19
N ASN A 262 -30.27 -17.67 4.27
CA ASN A 262 -31.60 -17.09 4.50
C ASN A 262 -32.03 -16.07 3.41
N ASN A 263 -31.47 -16.15 2.19
CA ASN A 263 -31.69 -15.29 1.02
C ASN A 263 -31.33 -13.80 1.17
N THR A 264 -31.36 -13.26 2.39
CA THR A 264 -31.07 -11.85 2.70
C THR A 264 -29.72 -11.65 3.37
N SER A 265 -29.20 -12.72 3.97
CA SER A 265 -27.89 -12.82 4.58
C SER A 265 -27.48 -14.30 4.62
N LEU A 266 -26.19 -14.53 4.80
CA LEU A 266 -25.61 -15.86 4.97
C LEU A 266 -25.01 -15.93 6.37
N THR A 267 -25.21 -17.05 7.05
CA THR A 267 -24.31 -17.45 8.14
C THR A 267 -23.15 -18.17 7.47
N THR A 268 -21.93 -17.76 7.78
CA THR A 268 -20.72 -18.30 7.17
C THR A 268 -19.69 -18.62 8.24
N GLN A 269 -18.73 -19.49 7.95
CA GLN A 269 -17.59 -19.76 8.80
C GLN A 269 -16.32 -19.22 8.17
N ILE A 270 -15.54 -18.43 8.90
CA ILE A 270 -14.23 -17.96 8.46
C ILE A 270 -13.32 -19.17 8.29
N ILE A 271 -12.76 -19.38 7.09
CA ILE A 271 -11.99 -20.59 6.76
C ILE A 271 -10.81 -20.80 7.73
N ARG A 272 -10.16 -19.70 8.13
CA ARG A 272 -8.99 -19.73 9.01
C ARG A 272 -9.30 -20.13 10.46
N THR A 273 -10.38 -19.62 11.00
CA THR A 273 -10.67 -19.69 12.45
C THR A 273 -11.84 -20.61 12.78
N GLY A 274 -12.72 -20.88 11.82
CA GLY A 274 -14.00 -21.57 12.03
C GLY A 274 -15.04 -20.71 12.76
N GLU A 275 -14.76 -19.43 13.01
CA GLU A 275 -15.70 -18.52 13.66
C GLU A 275 -16.86 -18.18 12.72
N ASP A 276 -18.07 -18.19 13.27
CA ASP A 276 -19.26 -17.80 12.53
C ASP A 276 -19.26 -16.29 12.26
N LYS A 277 -19.52 -15.91 11.01
CA LYS A 277 -19.69 -14.54 10.56
C LYS A 277 -20.94 -14.42 9.72
N LYS A 278 -21.79 -13.43 10.03
CA LYS A 278 -22.92 -13.06 9.19
C LYS A 278 -22.45 -12.21 8.02
N VAL A 279 -22.79 -12.60 6.80
CA VAL A 279 -22.50 -11.85 5.57
C VAL A 279 -23.81 -11.36 4.96
N SER A 280 -23.97 -10.04 4.81
CA SER A 280 -25.14 -9.43 4.17
C SER A 280 -24.69 -8.60 2.97
N PRO A 281 -25.33 -8.72 1.79
CA PRO A 281 -24.98 -7.89 0.65
C PRO A 281 -25.51 -6.47 0.87
N GLN A 282 -24.72 -5.46 0.50
CA GLN A 282 -25.26 -4.11 0.35
C GLN A 282 -26.24 -4.04 -0.83
N ARG A 283 -27.03 -2.97 -0.89
CA ARG A 283 -28.08 -2.79 -1.91
C ARG A 283 -27.56 -2.90 -3.36
N THR A 284 -26.35 -2.40 -3.62
CA THR A 284 -25.71 -2.40 -4.95
C THR A 284 -24.64 -3.49 -5.08
N ALA A 285 -24.68 -4.52 -4.22
CA ALA A 285 -23.63 -5.52 -4.22
C ALA A 285 -23.50 -6.25 -5.56
N ALA A 286 -22.27 -6.50 -5.97
CA ALA A 286 -21.97 -7.36 -7.12
C ALA A 286 -21.68 -8.79 -6.63
N ILE A 287 -22.25 -9.79 -7.29
CA ILE A 287 -22.04 -11.19 -6.94
C ILE A 287 -21.57 -11.91 -8.19
N PHE A 288 -20.46 -12.63 -8.07
CA PHE A 288 -19.84 -13.36 -9.16
C PHE A 288 -19.64 -14.81 -8.77
N LEU A 289 -19.80 -15.71 -9.74
CA LEU A 289 -19.33 -17.09 -9.68
C LEU A 289 -18.06 -17.20 -10.49
N ILE A 290 -16.99 -17.67 -9.85
CA ILE A 290 -15.73 -18.00 -10.52
C ILE A 290 -15.80 -19.45 -10.99
N SER A 291 -15.61 -19.66 -12.29
CA SER A 291 -15.55 -20.98 -12.92
C SER A 291 -14.43 -20.98 -13.95
N GLU A 292 -13.52 -21.95 -13.87
CA GLU A 292 -12.37 -22.07 -14.79
C GLU A 292 -11.52 -20.78 -14.92
N GLY A 293 -11.48 -19.97 -13.85
CA GLY A 293 -10.74 -18.70 -13.82
C GLY A 293 -11.52 -17.49 -14.34
N GLU A 294 -12.74 -17.67 -14.84
CA GLU A 294 -13.60 -16.58 -15.34
C GLU A 294 -14.71 -16.24 -14.34
N ALA A 295 -15.02 -14.94 -14.24
CA ALA A 295 -16.08 -14.43 -13.38
C ALA A 295 -17.40 -14.25 -14.16
N SER A 296 -18.48 -14.86 -13.67
CA SER A 296 -19.83 -14.70 -14.22
C SER A 296 -20.77 -14.08 -13.19
N LYS A 297 -21.50 -13.03 -13.57
CA LYS A 297 -22.42 -12.35 -12.65
C LYS A 297 -23.62 -13.23 -12.29
N ILE A 298 -23.90 -13.36 -11.01
CA ILE A 298 -25.06 -14.07 -10.46
C ILE A 298 -25.83 -13.18 -9.48
N THR A 299 -26.94 -13.68 -8.93
CA THR A 299 -27.65 -13.03 -7.82
C THR A 299 -27.22 -13.65 -6.49
N PHE A 300 -27.38 -12.89 -5.40
CA PHE A 300 -27.05 -13.36 -4.05
C PHE A 300 -27.81 -14.65 -3.67
N ALA A 301 -29.08 -14.76 -4.08
CA ALA A 301 -29.91 -15.95 -3.87
C ALA A 301 -29.46 -17.21 -4.65
N ARG A 302 -28.38 -17.13 -5.45
CA ARG A 302 -27.77 -18.28 -6.13
C ARG A 302 -26.50 -18.79 -5.45
N ILE A 303 -26.16 -18.23 -4.30
CA ILE A 303 -25.15 -18.78 -3.39
C ILE A 303 -25.81 -19.92 -2.63
N ASN A 304 -25.14 -21.07 -2.54
CA ASN A 304 -25.69 -22.27 -1.91
C ASN A 304 -24.98 -22.60 -0.60
N LEU A 305 -25.59 -23.49 0.18
CA LEU A 305 -24.92 -24.14 1.29
C LEU A 305 -23.59 -24.77 0.83
N ASP A 306 -22.58 -24.68 1.69
CA ASP A 306 -21.22 -25.16 1.44
C ASP A 306 -20.42 -24.41 0.36
N ASP A 307 -20.99 -23.41 -0.33
CA ASP A 307 -20.23 -22.53 -1.22
C ASP A 307 -19.09 -21.84 -0.45
N THR A 308 -17.93 -21.72 -1.09
CA THR A 308 -16.77 -21.00 -0.55
C THR A 308 -16.69 -19.63 -1.20
N LEU A 309 -16.55 -18.59 -0.38
CA LEU A 309 -16.69 -17.19 -0.79
C LEU A 309 -15.45 -16.38 -0.43
N VAL A 310 -15.02 -15.51 -1.35
CA VAL A 310 -14.23 -14.32 -1.03
C VAL A 310 -15.19 -13.13 -1.06
N ALA A 311 -15.45 -12.51 0.09
CA ALA A 311 -16.33 -11.35 0.20
C ALA A 311 -15.53 -10.09 0.53
N ILE A 312 -15.78 -9.00 -0.19
CA ILE A 312 -15.12 -7.71 -0.02
C ILE A 312 -16.17 -6.69 0.41
N GLY A 313 -15.85 -5.89 1.42
CA GLY A 313 -16.81 -4.99 2.04
C GLY A 313 -16.28 -4.41 3.34
N THR A 314 -17.19 -4.13 4.27
CA THR A 314 -16.86 -3.53 5.56
C THR A 314 -17.38 -4.40 6.70
N ASP A 315 -16.62 -4.47 7.78
CA ASP A 315 -17.02 -5.21 8.96
C ASP A 315 -17.60 -4.27 10.03
N ALA A 316 -18.87 -4.49 10.38
CA ALA A 316 -19.51 -3.86 11.52
C ALA A 316 -19.83 -4.95 12.55
N SER A 317 -18.94 -5.14 13.53
CA SER A 317 -18.97 -6.10 14.66
C SER A 317 -19.70 -7.44 14.44
N GLU A 318 -21.02 -7.44 14.30
CA GLU A 318 -21.84 -8.65 14.12
C GLU A 318 -22.12 -9.02 12.65
N THR A 319 -22.00 -8.10 11.71
CA THR A 319 -22.33 -8.33 10.29
C THR A 319 -21.27 -7.74 9.37
N PHE A 320 -20.76 -8.59 8.49
CA PHE A 320 -19.98 -8.16 7.34
C PHE A 320 -20.92 -7.69 6.23
N THR A 321 -20.80 -6.42 5.86
CA THR A 321 -21.59 -5.83 4.77
C THR A 321 -20.79 -5.93 3.48
N ALA A 322 -21.14 -6.89 2.62
CA ALA A 322 -20.43 -7.17 1.40
C ALA A 322 -20.82 -6.17 0.29
N ARG A 323 -19.81 -5.50 -0.28
CA ARG A 323 -19.89 -4.78 -1.55
C ARG A 323 -19.81 -5.73 -2.73
N THR A 324 -18.90 -6.70 -2.65
CA THR A 324 -18.72 -7.71 -3.70
C THR A 324 -18.56 -9.09 -3.08
N VAL A 325 -19.16 -10.10 -3.69
CA VAL A 325 -19.01 -11.51 -3.27
C VAL A 325 -18.58 -12.33 -4.48
N PHE A 326 -17.47 -13.03 -4.34
CA PHE A 326 -16.99 -14.01 -5.31
C PHE A 326 -17.21 -15.42 -4.75
N VAL A 327 -18.03 -16.22 -5.41
CA VAL A 327 -18.15 -17.65 -5.16
C VAL A 327 -16.98 -18.34 -5.85
N VAL A 328 -16.02 -18.84 -5.07
CA VAL A 328 -14.75 -19.38 -5.57
C VAL A 328 -14.67 -20.91 -5.45
N GLY A 329 -15.61 -21.54 -4.75
CA GLY A 329 -15.74 -22.98 -4.66
C GLY A 329 -17.20 -23.38 -4.51
N ARG A 330 -17.61 -24.43 -5.21
CA ARG A 330 -18.93 -25.06 -5.09
C ARG A 330 -18.77 -26.56 -4.83
N PRO A 331 -19.66 -27.16 -4.02
CA PRO A 331 -19.68 -28.61 -3.77
C PRO A 331 -20.06 -29.45 -4.99
#